data_AF-A0A6N9P5H7-F1
#
_entry.id   AF-A0A6N9P5H7-F1
#
_cell.length_a   1.000
_cell.length_b   1.000
_cell.length_c   1.000
_cell.angle_alpha   90.00
_cell.angle_beta   90.00
_cell.angle_gamma   90.00
#
_symmetry.space_group_name_H-M   'P 1'
#
loop_
_entity.id
_entity.type
_entity.pdbx_description
1 polymer ?
#
loop_
_entity_poly.entity_id
_entity_poly.type
_entity_poly.pdbx_seq_one_letter_code
_entity_poly.pdbx_strand_id
1 'polypeptide(L)'
;MSVCKYCGREIDWMQTAEGRYIPVDLEPVFVIEGDGDECFYAEEEGMLTGRPARLEEVQTREAKINTPLGFVPHWRTCPCRGDYRRKGE
;
A
#
# COMPACT_ATOMS: atom_id res chain seq x y z
N MET A 1 -10.93 -3.78 13.37
CA MET A 1 -9.73 -2.97 13.08
C MET A 1 -8.54 -3.64 13.74
N SER A 2 -7.49 -3.89 12.97
CA SER A 2 -6.23 -4.44 13.49
C SER A 2 -5.27 -3.31 13.80
N VAL A 3 -4.33 -3.53 14.71
CA VAL A 3 -3.28 -2.56 15.03
C VAL A 3 -1.92 -3.21 14.89
N CYS A 4 -0.95 -2.46 14.39
CA CYS A 4 0.44 -2.86 14.34
C CYS A 4 0.95 -3.04 15.76
N LYS A 5 1.44 -4.23 16.08
CA LYS A 5 1.94 -4.60 17.41
C LYS A 5 3.17 -3.80 17.85
N TYR A 6 3.86 -3.14 16.91
CA TYR A 6 5.10 -2.41 17.18
C TYR A 6 4.88 -0.91 17.28
N CYS A 7 4.25 -0.29 16.28
CA CYS A 7 4.06 1.15 16.26
C CYS A 7 2.69 1.60 16.80
N GLY A 8 1.77 0.66 17.06
CA GLY A 8 0.43 0.94 17.58
C GLY A 8 -0.53 1.58 16.57
N ARG A 9 -0.11 1.84 15.33
CA ARG A 9 -0.99 2.37 14.29
C ARG A 9 -1.99 1.32 13.82
N GLU A 10 -3.17 1.79 13.45
CA GLU A 10 -4.18 0.95 12.83
C GLU A 10 -3.72 0.47 11.45
N ILE A 11 -4.03 -0.79 11.18
CA ILE A 11 -3.69 -1.49 9.94
C ILE A 11 -4.91 -2.29 9.50
N ASP A 12 -5.00 -2.51 8.20
CA ASP A 12 -5.94 -3.46 7.63
C ASP A 12 -5.21 -4.69 7.06
N TRP A 13 -5.94 -5.75 6.76
CA TRP A 13 -5.37 -7.00 6.25
C TRP A 13 -5.93 -7.28 4.86
N MET A 14 -5.08 -7.11 3.86
CA MET A 14 -5.45 -7.39 2.47
C MET A 14 -5.01 -8.80 2.08
N GLN A 15 -5.89 -9.52 1.38
CA GLN A 15 -5.53 -10.78 0.77
C GLN A 15 -4.88 -10.53 -0.61
N THR A 16 -3.66 -11.00 -0.78
CA THR A 16 -2.94 -11.00 -2.06
C THR A 16 -3.51 -12.05 -3.01
N ALA A 17 -3.22 -11.92 -4.30
CA ALA A 17 -3.60 -12.92 -5.32
C ALA A 17 -3.06 -14.33 -5.02
N GLU A 18 -1.96 -14.44 -4.28
CA GLU A 18 -1.39 -15.71 -3.80
C GLU A 18 -2.14 -16.30 -2.59
N GLY A 19 -3.20 -15.64 -2.11
CA GLY A 19 -3.99 -16.05 -0.95
C GLY A 19 -3.37 -15.69 0.40
N ARG A 20 -2.21 -14.99 0.42
CA ARG A 20 -1.55 -14.54 1.66
C ARG A 20 -2.16 -13.24 2.15
N TYR A 21 -2.30 -13.09 3.46
CA TYR A 21 -2.73 -11.84 4.08
C TYR A 21 -1.55 -10.97 4.46
N ILE A 22 -1.60 -9.70 4.10
CA ILE A 22 -0.56 -8.72 4.41
C ILE A 22 -1.15 -7.51 5.15
N PRO A 23 -0.42 -6.95 6.13
CA PRO A 23 -0.79 -5.70 6.78
C PRO A 23 -0.58 -4.52 5.83
N VAL A 24 -1.64 -3.74 5.62
CA VAL A 24 -1.63 -2.51 4.84
C VAL A 24 -2.07 -1.32 5.69
N ASP A 25 -1.68 -0.12 5.27
CA ASP A 25 -2.24 1.11 5.85
C ASP A 25 -3.72 1.25 5.48
N LEU A 26 -4.49 1.93 6.33
CA LEU A 26 -5.93 2.15 6.13
C LEU A 26 -6.24 3.07 4.93
N GLU A 27 -5.38 4.05 4.69
CA GLU A 27 -5.60 5.06 3.67
C GLU A 27 -5.00 4.60 2.33
N PRO A 28 -5.83 4.32 1.31
CA PRO A 28 -5.32 3.99 -0.02
C PRO A 28 -4.75 5.23 -0.69
N VAL A 29 -3.82 5.01 -1.62
CA VAL A 29 -3.23 6.06 -2.45
C VAL A 29 -3.50 5.78 -3.93
N PHE A 30 -3.59 6.85 -4.72
CA PHE A 30 -3.59 6.71 -6.17
C PHE A 30 -2.22 6.23 -6.63
N VAL A 31 -2.18 5.20 -7.47
CA VAL A 31 -0.92 4.61 -7.97
C VAL A 31 -0.76 4.93 -9.45
N ILE A 32 0.39 5.51 -9.81
CA ILE A 32 0.81 5.65 -11.19
C ILE A 32 1.61 4.40 -11.56
N GLU A 33 0.98 3.47 -12.27
CA GLU A 33 1.62 2.24 -12.70
C GLU A 33 2.71 2.50 -13.75
N GLY A 34 3.77 1.69 -13.72
CA GLY A 34 4.88 1.77 -14.68
C GLY A 34 5.87 2.90 -14.43
N ASP A 35 5.64 3.75 -13.42
CA ASP A 35 6.57 4.80 -12.99
C ASP A 35 6.97 4.58 -11.53
N GLY A 36 8.13 3.93 -11.30
CA GLY A 36 8.63 3.57 -9.97
C GLY A 36 8.75 2.06 -9.73
N ASP A 37 9.38 1.69 -8.62
CA ASP A 37 9.63 0.29 -8.21
C ASP A 37 8.88 -0.06 -6.92
N GLU A 38 7.92 0.77 -6.51
CA GLU A 38 7.23 0.59 -5.25
C GLU A 38 6.00 -0.30 -5.43
N CYS A 39 5.86 -1.30 -4.54
CA CYS A 39 4.71 -2.18 -4.53
C CYS A 39 3.54 -1.60 -3.73
N PHE A 40 2.35 -1.70 -4.31
CA PHE A 40 1.05 -1.41 -3.69
C PHE A 40 0.12 -2.59 -3.91
N TYR A 41 -0.94 -2.68 -3.11
CA TYR A 41 -1.89 -3.79 -3.18
C TYR A 41 -3.31 -3.26 -3.34
N ALA A 42 -4.03 -3.77 -4.33
CA ALA A 42 -5.42 -3.48 -4.60
C ALA A 42 -6.24 -4.77 -4.53
N GLU A 43 -7.47 -4.71 -4.03
CA GLU A 43 -8.32 -5.90 -3.89
C GLU A 43 -8.67 -6.52 -5.25
N GLU A 44 -8.85 -5.70 -6.30
CA GLU A 44 -9.24 -6.15 -7.64
C GLU A 44 -8.04 -6.48 -8.54
N GLU A 45 -7.03 -5.61 -8.63
CA GLU A 45 -5.85 -5.81 -9.49
C GLU A 45 -4.74 -6.68 -8.83
N GLY A 46 -4.80 -6.90 -7.51
CA GLY A 46 -3.75 -7.60 -6.79
C GLY A 46 -2.54 -6.69 -6.51
N MET A 47 -1.38 -7.01 -7.06
CA MET A 47 -0.15 -6.25 -6.80
C MET A 47 0.10 -5.22 -7.92
N LEU A 48 0.06 -3.94 -7.55
CA LEU A 48 0.41 -2.81 -8.42
C LEU A 48 1.88 -2.44 -8.18
N THR A 49 2.58 -2.06 -9.26
CA THR A 49 3.97 -1.55 -9.16
C THR A 49 4.05 -0.18 -9.79
N GLY A 50 4.60 0.78 -9.04
CA GLY A 50 4.72 2.15 -9.51
C GLY A 50 5.12 3.10 -8.38
N ARG A 51 4.45 4.25 -8.32
CA ARG A 51 4.65 5.27 -7.27
C ARG A 51 3.32 5.89 -6.84
N PRO A 52 3.25 6.54 -5.67
CA PRO A 52 2.07 7.29 -5.31
C PRO A 52 1.95 8.50 -6.24
N ALA A 53 0.74 8.75 -6.74
CA ALA A 53 0.44 9.92 -7.53
C ALA A 53 0.58 11.18 -6.68
N ARG A 54 1.13 12.25 -7.26
CA ARG A 54 1.11 13.57 -6.61
C ARG A 54 -0.29 14.13 -6.65
N LEU A 55 -0.61 15.00 -5.68
CA LEU A 55 -1.88 15.72 -5.64
C LEU A 55 -2.17 16.48 -6.93
N GLU A 56 -1.12 16.96 -7.61
CA GLU A 56 -1.23 17.71 -8.85
C GLU A 56 -1.60 16.84 -10.07
N GLU A 57 -1.30 15.54 -10.03
CA GLU A 57 -1.49 14.61 -11.14
C GLU A 57 -2.93 14.07 -11.18
N VAL A 58 -3.59 13.97 -10.01
CA VAL A 58 -4.93 13.38 -9.86
C VAL A 58 -5.92 14.41 -9.30
N GLN A 59 -6.12 15.50 -10.04
CA GLN A 59 -7.00 16.60 -9.64
C GLN A 59 -8.39 16.51 -10.27
N THR A 60 -8.46 16.07 -11.52
CA THR A 60 -9.73 16.01 -12.26
C THR A 60 -10.53 14.78 -11.84
N ARG A 61 -11.85 14.87 -11.99
CA ARG A 61 -12.74 13.72 -11.75
C ARG A 61 -12.38 12.54 -12.65
N GLU A 62 -12.07 12.81 -13.91
CA GLU A 62 -11.65 11.78 -14.88
C GLU A 62 -10.34 11.12 -14.44
N ALA A 63 -9.34 11.88 -13.99
CA ALA A 63 -8.09 11.30 -13.49
C ALA A 63 -8.33 10.39 -12.27
N LYS A 64 -9.19 10.81 -11.32
CA LYS A 64 -9.54 10.01 -10.14
C LYS A 64 -10.23 8.69 -10.48
N ILE A 65 -11.00 8.65 -11.57
CA ILE A 65 -11.71 7.43 -12.01
C ILE A 65 -10.75 6.49 -12.75
N ASN A 66 -9.81 7.03 -13.52
CA ASN A 66 -8.89 6.24 -14.34
C ASN A 66 -7.59 5.85 -13.61
N THR A 67 -7.34 6.37 -12.40
CA THR A 67 -6.13 6.04 -11.63
C THR A 67 -6.49 5.00 -10.57
N PRO A 68 -5.83 3.82 -10.56
CA PRO A 68 -6.13 2.79 -9.59
C PRO A 68 -5.75 3.23 -8.18
N LEU A 69 -6.50 2.73 -7.20
CA LEU A 69 -6.20 2.89 -5.77
C LEU A 69 -5.43 1.67 -5.29
N GLY A 70 -4.28 1.91 -4.68
CA GLY A 70 -3.44 0.90 -4.07
C GLY A 70 -3.22 1.19 -2.59
N PHE A 71 -3.25 0.16 -1.78
CA PHE A 71 -2.92 0.20 -0.37
C PHE A 71 -1.42 0.02 -0.18
N VAL A 72 -0.84 0.86 0.68
CA VAL A 72 0.57 0.81 1.00
C VAL A 72 0.81 -0.30 2.02
N PRO A 73 1.76 -1.22 1.81
CA PRO A 73 2.10 -2.19 2.83
C PRO A 73 2.65 -1.49 4.08
N HIS A 74 2.07 -1.80 5.25
CA HIS A 74 2.33 -1.04 6.47
C HIS A 74 3.81 -1.06 6.89
N TRP A 75 4.53 -2.15 6.63
CA TRP A 75 5.97 -2.21 6.94
C TRP A 75 6.79 -1.14 6.20
N ARG A 76 6.27 -0.50 5.16
CA ARG A 76 6.93 0.61 4.45
C ARG A 76 6.82 1.93 5.23
N THR A 77 5.67 2.17 5.85
CA THR A 77 5.36 3.42 6.58
C THR A 77 5.57 3.29 8.10
N CYS A 78 5.69 2.06 8.59
CA CYS A 78 5.92 1.77 10.00
C CYS A 78 7.26 2.37 10.47
N PRO A 79 7.28 3.23 11.49
CA PRO A 79 8.53 3.79 12.04
C PRO A 79 9.40 2.70 12.70
N CYS A 80 8.81 1.57 13.07
CA CYS A 80 9.51 0.41 13.65
C CYS A 80 10.06 -0.55 12.57
N ARG A 81 10.05 -0.16 11.28
CA ARG A 81 10.49 -0.99 10.14
C ARG A 81 11.90 -1.58 10.30
N GLY A 82 12.79 -0.92 11.05
CA GLY A 82 14.14 -1.40 11.34
C GLY A 82 14.18 -2.78 12.01
N ASP A 83 13.13 -3.17 12.74
CA ASP A 83 13.06 -4.48 13.42
C ASP A 83 12.42 -5.59 12.58
N TYR A 84 11.77 -5.26 11.45
CA TYR A 84 11.18 -6.25 10.54
C TYR A 84 12.23 -6.99 9.70
N ARG A 85 13.31 -6.31 9.28
CA ARG A 85 14.39 -6.92 8.46
C ARG A 85 15.24 -7.95 9.20
N ARG A 86 15.23 -7.96 10.54
CA ARG A 86 16.05 -8.88 11.37
C ARG A 86 15.36 -10.19 11.75
N LYS A 87 14.10 -10.41 11.33
CA LYS A 87 13.35 -11.65 11.62
C LYS A 87 13.04 -12.50 10.38
N GLY A 88 13.77 -12.27 9.29
CA GLY A 88 13.70 -13.06 8.06
C GLY A 88 15.00 -13.83 7.78
N GLU A 89 15.66 -14.36 8.83
CA GLU A 89 16.69 -15.40 8.73
C GLU A 89 16.13 -16.73 9.24
#